data_AF-A0A4Q3SHZ3-F1
#
_entry.id   AF-A0A4Q3SHZ3-F1
#
_cell.length_a   1.000
_cell.length_b   1.000
_cell.length_c   1.000
_cell.angle_alpha   90.00
_cell.angle_beta   90.00
_cell.angle_gamma   90.00
#
_symmetry.space_group_name_H-M   'P 1'
#
loop_
_entity.id
_entity.type
_entity.pdbx_description
1 polymer ?
#
loop_
_entity_poly.entity_id
_entity_poly.type
_entity_poly.pdbx_seq_one_letter_code
_entity_poly.pdbx_strand_id
1 'polypeptide(L)'
;MPIYVKAGTILPVDAVRQYTAEQTDQPLTIRVYPGKDGKYTLYKDDGTSMHYLRGDYALTHFTWNDKKKTLTIAKENGNKKVENVQTLFAIELMPGKQVKQVRLDDKVKQVVF
;
A
#
# COMPACT_ATOMS: atom_id res chain seq x y z
N MET A 1 10.75 -24.52 -4.62
CA MET A 1 11.35 -23.72 -3.52
C MET A 1 10.23 -23.28 -2.57
N PRO A 2 10.26 -23.65 -1.29
CA PRO A 2 9.26 -23.21 -0.32
C PRO A 2 9.49 -21.76 0.13
N ILE A 3 8.43 -20.97 0.24
CA ILE A 3 8.44 -19.55 0.66
C ILE A 3 7.35 -19.37 1.72
N TYR A 4 7.67 -18.66 2.80
CA TYR A 4 6.78 -18.43 3.94
C TYR A 4 6.64 -16.93 4.21
N VAL A 5 5.48 -16.51 4.72
CA VAL A 5 5.19 -15.11 5.08
C VAL A 5 4.95 -15.01 6.59
N LYS A 6 5.52 -13.99 7.23
CA LYS A 6 5.39 -13.75 8.67
C LYS A 6 4.00 -13.18 9.00
N ALA A 7 3.36 -13.64 10.07
CA ALA A 7 2.14 -13.02 10.59
C ALA A 7 2.37 -11.53 10.92
N GLY A 8 1.39 -10.69 10.58
CA GLY A 8 1.47 -9.22 10.62
C GLY A 8 2.06 -8.58 9.36
N THR A 9 2.40 -9.37 8.33
CA THR A 9 2.90 -8.80 7.07
C THR A 9 1.80 -8.05 6.34
N ILE A 10 2.13 -6.86 5.84
CA ILE A 10 1.33 -6.10 4.90
C ILE A 10 2.15 -6.05 3.61
N LEU A 11 1.67 -6.70 2.56
CA LEU A 11 2.40 -6.91 1.31
C LEU A 11 1.68 -6.19 0.17
N PRO A 12 2.26 -5.13 -0.42
CA PRO A 12 1.76 -4.58 -1.67
C PRO A 12 2.10 -5.51 -2.83
N VAL A 13 1.12 -5.73 -3.71
CA VAL A 13 1.23 -6.52 -4.95
C VAL A 13 0.62 -5.68 -6.06
N ASP A 14 1.46 -5.22 -6.96
CA ASP A 14 1.04 -4.43 -8.12
C ASP A 14 0.39 -5.33 -9.18
N ALA A 15 -0.31 -4.71 -10.12
CA ALA A 15 -0.78 -5.39 -11.32
C ALA A 15 0.41 -5.97 -12.10
N VAL A 16 0.14 -6.99 -12.91
CA VAL A 16 1.15 -7.53 -13.82
C VAL A 16 1.49 -6.45 -14.85
N ARG A 17 2.78 -6.08 -14.90
CA ARG A 17 3.35 -5.11 -15.84
C ARG A 17 4.55 -5.72 -16.54
N GLN A 18 4.83 -5.28 -17.76
CA GLN A 18 6.00 -5.66 -18.55
C GLN A 18 7.23 -4.81 -18.21
N TYR A 19 7.02 -3.58 -17.73
CA TYR A 19 8.08 -2.67 -17.32
C TYR A 19 7.61 -1.73 -16.19
N THR A 20 8.55 -1.13 -15.46
CA THR A 20 8.30 -0.38 -14.22
C THR A 20 7.47 0.90 -14.40
N ALA A 21 7.59 1.56 -15.55
CA ALA A 21 6.88 2.80 -15.88
C ALA A 21 5.54 2.57 -16.59
N GLU A 22 5.13 1.32 -16.83
CA GLU A 22 3.88 1.02 -17.52
C GLU A 22 2.70 1.55 -16.71
N GLN A 23 1.85 2.35 -17.36
CA GLN A 23 0.66 2.90 -16.72
C GLN A 23 -0.41 1.82 -16.56
N THR A 24 -1.14 1.86 -15.44
CA THR A 24 -2.26 0.96 -15.21
C THR A 24 -3.31 1.66 -14.36
N ASP A 25 -4.57 1.39 -14.68
CA ASP A 25 -5.73 1.84 -13.89
C ASP A 25 -6.14 0.80 -12.83
N GLN A 26 -5.41 -0.31 -12.74
CA GLN A 26 -5.69 -1.37 -11.78
C GLN A 26 -5.33 -0.92 -10.34
N PRO A 27 -6.10 -1.36 -9.33
CA PRO A 27 -5.78 -1.09 -7.94
C PRO A 27 -4.44 -1.74 -7.54
N LEU A 28 -3.70 -1.09 -6.65
CA LEU A 28 -2.61 -1.75 -5.94
C LEU A 28 -3.21 -2.69 -4.89
N THR A 29 -2.89 -3.98 -4.96
CA THR A 29 -3.40 -4.95 -4.01
C THR A 29 -2.58 -4.91 -2.73
N ILE A 30 -3.23 -4.75 -1.58
CA ILE A 30 -2.59 -4.79 -0.26
C ILE A 30 -3.03 -6.06 0.44
N ARG A 31 -2.14 -7.05 0.50
CA ARG A 31 -2.39 -8.31 1.21
C ARG A 31 -1.99 -8.19 2.67
N VAL A 32 -2.94 -8.40 3.56
CA VAL A 32 -2.71 -8.42 5.01
C VAL A 32 -2.70 -9.87 5.48
N TYR A 33 -1.58 -10.29 6.07
CA TYR A 33 -1.42 -11.60 6.68
C TYR A 33 -1.64 -11.45 8.19
N PRO A 34 -2.82 -11.79 8.74
CA PRO A 34 -3.18 -11.61 10.13
C PRO A 34 -2.39 -12.55 11.06
N GLY A 35 -2.64 -12.41 12.36
CA GLY A 35 -2.02 -13.20 13.43
C GLY A 35 -1.08 -12.39 14.32
N LYS A 36 -0.67 -11.19 13.89
CA LYS A 36 0.05 -10.17 14.68
C LYS A 36 -0.21 -8.77 14.11
N ASP A 37 0.00 -7.74 14.91
CA ASP A 37 0.02 -6.36 14.43
C ASP A 37 1.13 -6.15 13.40
N GLY A 38 0.90 -5.22 12.47
CA GLY A 38 1.75 -5.00 11.31
C GLY A 38 1.88 -3.53 10.93
N LYS A 39 3.04 -3.17 10.37
CA LYS A 39 3.28 -1.86 9.78
C LYS A 39 4.04 -2.00 8.47
N TYR A 40 3.67 -1.19 7.48
CA TYR A 40 4.36 -1.07 6.21
C TYR A 40 4.26 0.37 5.70
N THR A 41 5.32 0.87 5.08
CA THR A 41 5.32 2.19 4.43
C THR A 41 5.58 1.99 2.95
N LEU A 42 4.60 2.35 2.12
CA LEU A 42 4.76 2.41 0.68
C LEU A 42 5.45 3.73 0.32
N TYR A 43 6.59 3.64 -0.34
CA TYR A 43 7.33 4.77 -0.86
C TYR A 43 7.07 4.92 -2.36
N LYS A 44 6.89 6.17 -2.82
CA LYS A 44 6.69 6.49 -4.24
C LYS A 44 7.42 7.79 -4.61
N ASP A 45 8.23 7.73 -5.65
CA ASP A 45 8.83 8.88 -6.34
C ASP A 45 8.61 8.76 -7.87
N ASP A 46 9.33 9.57 -8.65
CA ASP A 46 9.26 9.55 -10.12
C ASP A 46 10.04 8.39 -10.77
N GLY A 47 10.84 7.64 -9.99
CA GLY A 47 11.65 6.50 -10.44
C GLY A 47 12.78 6.81 -11.43
N THR A 48 13.08 8.09 -11.74
CA THR A 48 14.03 8.46 -12.80
C THR A 48 15.01 9.55 -12.40
N SER A 49 14.61 10.51 -11.57
CA SER A 49 15.42 11.67 -11.24
C SER A 49 16.04 11.57 -9.84
N MET A 50 16.85 12.56 -9.47
CA MET A 50 17.40 12.71 -8.11
C MET A 50 16.53 13.60 -7.21
N HIS A 51 15.29 13.87 -7.61
CA HIS A 51 14.39 14.78 -6.89
C HIS A 51 14.02 14.30 -5.50
N TYR A 52 14.05 12.99 -5.25
CA TYR A 52 13.87 12.41 -3.93
C TYR A 52 14.86 12.95 -2.88
N LEU A 53 16.08 13.34 -3.29
CA LEU A 53 17.07 13.97 -2.39
C LEU A 53 16.61 15.34 -1.87
N ARG A 54 15.65 15.98 -2.55
CA ARG A 54 15.06 17.26 -2.16
C ARG A 54 13.69 17.10 -1.48
N GLY A 55 13.24 15.86 -1.26
CA GLY A 55 11.98 15.54 -0.61
C GLY A 55 10.80 15.31 -1.56
N ASP A 56 11.04 15.17 -2.86
CA ASP A 56 9.99 14.93 -3.86
C ASP A 56 9.63 13.43 -3.90
N TYR A 57 8.95 12.97 -2.85
CA TYR A 57 8.42 11.62 -2.72
C TYR A 57 7.10 11.64 -1.92
N ALA A 58 6.36 10.53 -1.97
CA ALA A 58 5.13 10.31 -1.23
C ALA A 58 5.25 9.03 -0.39
N LEU A 59 4.76 9.10 0.84
CA LEU A 59 4.68 7.95 1.74
C LEU A 59 3.21 7.61 1.99
N THR A 60 2.88 6.32 1.95
CA THR A 60 1.60 5.81 2.44
C THR A 60 1.85 4.79 3.53
N HIS A 61 1.40 5.10 4.75
CA HIS A 61 1.55 4.22 5.90
C HIS A 61 0.35 3.30 6.02
N PHE A 62 0.65 2.01 6.17
CA PHE A 62 -0.31 0.96 6.46
C PHE A 62 -0.04 0.44 7.86
N THR A 63 -1.05 0.45 8.73
CA THR A 63 -0.98 -0.10 10.08
C THR A 63 -2.11 -1.09 10.29
N TRP A 64 -1.76 -2.35 10.53
CA TRP A 64 -2.69 -3.43 10.84
C TRP A 64 -2.78 -3.61 12.36
N ASN A 65 -4.00 -3.55 12.88
CA ASN A 65 -4.32 -3.98 14.23
C ASN A 65 -5.03 -5.33 14.17
N ASP A 66 -4.38 -6.38 14.65
CA ASP A 66 -4.87 -7.74 14.49
C ASP A 66 -6.05 -8.05 15.43
N LYS A 67 -6.04 -7.47 16.63
CA LYS A 67 -7.13 -7.66 17.59
C LYS A 67 -8.44 -7.02 17.12
N LYS A 68 -8.36 -5.82 16.53
CA LYS A 68 -9.49 -5.07 15.99
C LYS A 68 -9.82 -5.42 14.54
N LYS A 69 -9.02 -6.28 13.90
CA LYS A 69 -9.11 -6.61 12.47
C LYS A 69 -9.27 -5.36 11.60
N THR A 70 -8.43 -4.35 11.86
CA THR A 70 -8.54 -3.04 11.22
C THR A 70 -7.23 -2.65 10.56
N LEU A 71 -7.26 -2.34 9.27
CA LEU A 71 -6.17 -1.72 8.54
C LEU A 71 -6.38 -0.20 8.48
N THR A 72 -5.41 0.57 8.93
CA THR A 72 -5.38 2.02 8.76
C THR A 72 -4.41 2.37 7.63
N ILE A 73 -4.86 3.20 6.70
CA ILE A 73 -4.09 3.70 5.57
C ILE A 73 -3.98 5.22 5.73
N ALA A 74 -2.77 5.77 5.79
CA ALA A 74 -2.53 7.20 5.97
C ALA A 74 -1.54 7.72 4.94
N LYS A 75 -1.88 8.81 4.26
CA LYS A 75 -0.97 9.54 3.37
C LYS A 75 -0.12 10.49 4.18
N GLU A 76 1.19 10.45 3.93
CA GLU A 76 2.13 11.49 4.29
C GLU A 76 2.71 12.03 2.99
N ASN A 77 2.37 13.27 2.66
CA ASN A 77 2.95 13.94 1.49
C ASN A 77 4.25 14.61 1.91
N GLY A 78 5.35 14.29 1.22
CA GLY A 78 6.58 15.08 1.27
C GLY A 78 6.42 16.45 0.60
N ASN A 79 7.54 17.09 0.26
CA ASN A 79 7.50 18.36 -0.45
C ASN A 79 6.94 18.16 -1.87
N LYS A 80 6.16 19.14 -2.33
CA LYS A 80 5.23 19.08 -3.47
C LYS A 80 5.87 18.59 -4.78
N LYS A 81 5.36 17.47 -5.32
CA LYS A 81 5.08 17.11 -6.74
C LYS A 81 5.39 15.63 -7.08
N VAL A 82 4.74 14.69 -6.40
CA VAL A 82 4.67 13.31 -6.92
C VAL A 82 3.40 13.19 -7.75
N GLU A 83 3.58 13.11 -9.07
CA GLU A 83 2.51 12.73 -9.98
C GLU A 83 2.21 11.23 -9.82
N ASN A 84 0.95 10.81 -10.06
CA ASN A 84 0.54 9.40 -9.99
C ASN A 84 0.73 8.71 -8.63
N VAL A 85 0.41 9.41 -7.52
CA VAL A 85 0.26 8.75 -6.21
C VAL A 85 -0.87 7.73 -6.30
N GLN A 86 -0.58 6.47 -5.95
CA GLN A 86 -1.60 5.43 -5.91
C GLN A 86 -2.70 5.81 -4.91
N THR A 87 -3.94 5.87 -5.38
CA THR A 87 -5.10 6.21 -4.55
C THR A 87 -6.12 5.09 -4.48
N LEU A 88 -6.09 4.15 -5.41
CA LEU A 88 -6.98 3.01 -5.46
C LEU A 88 -6.27 1.75 -4.97
N PHE A 89 -6.80 1.14 -3.92
CA PHE A 89 -6.27 -0.06 -3.30
C PHE A 89 -7.32 -1.17 -3.25
N ALA A 90 -6.89 -2.41 -3.47
CA ALA A 90 -7.69 -3.60 -3.18
C ALA A 90 -7.11 -4.28 -1.95
N ILE A 91 -7.82 -4.26 -0.82
CA ILE A 91 -7.32 -4.81 0.43
C ILE A 91 -7.81 -6.25 0.59
N GLU A 92 -6.87 -7.20 0.67
CA GLU A 92 -7.14 -8.64 0.81
C GLU A 92 -6.68 -9.12 2.18
N LEU A 93 -7.56 -9.80 2.93
CA LEU A 93 -7.18 -10.47 4.17
C LEU A 93 -6.85 -11.95 3.90
N MET A 94 -5.65 -12.37 4.28
CA MET A 94 -5.12 -13.72 4.00
C MET A 94 -5.30 -14.70 5.19
N PRO A 95 -5.43 -16.01 4.96
CA PRO A 95 -5.91 -16.62 3.72
C PRO A 95 -7.41 -16.34 3.58
N GLY A 96 -7.85 -15.80 2.45
CA GLY A 96 -9.27 -15.47 2.26
C GLY A 96 -9.58 -14.82 0.92
N LYS A 97 -10.87 -14.77 0.58
CA LYS A 97 -11.42 -14.07 -0.60
C LYS A 97 -12.02 -12.69 -0.25
N GLN A 98 -11.93 -12.25 1.00
CA GLN A 98 -12.51 -10.97 1.39
C GLN A 98 -11.63 -9.85 0.83
N VAL A 99 -12.14 -9.21 -0.21
CA VAL A 99 -11.50 -8.06 -0.86
C VAL A 99 -12.35 -6.84 -0.60
N LYS A 100 -11.73 -5.76 -0.11
CA LYS A 100 -12.37 -4.44 0.03
C LYS A 100 -11.62 -3.46 -0.84
N GLN A 101 -12.31 -2.89 -1.84
CA GLN A 101 -11.74 -1.80 -2.62
C GLN A 101 -11.89 -0.49 -1.86
N VAL A 102 -10.79 0.27 -1.82
CA VAL A 102 -10.69 1.51 -1.05
C VAL A 102 -10.02 2.55 -1.92
N ARG A 103 -10.72 3.67 -2.11
CA ARG A 103 -10.11 4.88 -2.64
C ARG A 103 -9.71 5.77 -1.47
N LEU A 104 -8.46 6.22 -1.47
CA LEU A 104 -7.92 7.10 -0.44
C LEU A 104 -8.15 8.55 -0.87
N ASP A 105 -9.38 9.04 -0.70
CA ASP A 105 -9.76 10.41 -1.01
C ASP A 105 -9.31 11.37 0.10
N ASP A 106 -9.43 10.93 1.35
CA ASP A 106 -8.98 11.64 2.55
C ASP A 106 -7.51 11.33 2.91
N LYS A 107 -6.94 12.09 3.86
CA LYS A 107 -5.59 11.84 4.40
C LYS A 107 -5.46 10.47 5.08
N VAL A 108 -6.53 9.99 5.72
CA VAL A 108 -6.53 8.73 6.47
C VAL A 108 -7.81 7.96 6.19
N LYS A 109 -7.71 6.64 6.02
CA LYS A 109 -8.85 5.73 5.89
C LYS A 109 -8.65 4.50 6.75
N GLN A 110 -9.72 4.06 7.41
CA GLN A 110 -9.75 2.78 8.13
C GLN A 110 -10.61 1.78 7.38
N VAL A 111 -10.13 0.54 7.35
CA VAL A 111 -10.77 -0.61 6.72
C VAL A 111 -10.89 -1.69 7.78
N VAL A 112 -12.11 -1.88 8.29
CA VAL A 112 -12.43 -2.92 9.27
C VAL A 112 -12.81 -4.19 8.52
N PHE A 113 -12.37 -5.37 8.96
CA PHE A 113 -12.65 -6.67 8.34
C PHE A 113 -13.69 -7.47 9.10
#